data_AF-A0A2R9BW73-F1
#
_entry.id   AF-A0A2R9BW73-F1
#
_cell.length_a   1.000
_cell.length_b   1.000
_cell.length_c   1.000
_cell.angle_alpha   90.00
_cell.angle_beta   90.00
_cell.angle_gamma   90.00
#
_symmetry.space_group_name_H-M   'P 1'
#
loop_
_entity.id
_entity.type
_entity.pdbx_description
1 polymer ?
#
loop_
_entity_poly.entity_id
_entity_poly.type
_entity_poly.pdbx_seq_one_letter_code
_entity_poly.pdbx_strand_id
1 'polypeptide(L)'
;HWAESVGYLEISLRLHRLLRDSEAFCHRNCSAAPQPEPAAGLASYPELRLFGGLLRRAHCLKRCKQGLPAFRQSQPSREVLADFQRREPYKFLQFAYFKANNLPKAIAAAHTFLLKHPDDEMMKRNMAYYKSLPGAEDYIKDLETKSYESLFIRAVRAYNGENWRTSITDMELALPDFFKAFYECLAACEGSREIKDFKDFYLSIAVNDLKNAAPCAVSYLLFDQNDKVMQQNLVYYQYHRDTWGLSDEHFQPRPEAVQFFNVTTLQKELYDFAKENIMDDDEGEVVEYVDDLLELEETS
;
A
#
# COMPACT_ATOMS: atom_id res chain seq x y z
N HIS A 1 34.88 -5.50 -5.32
CA HIS A 1 35.44 -5.30 -3.96
C HIS A 1 34.46 -5.87 -2.93
N TRP A 2 34.71 -7.04 -2.35
CA TRP A 2 33.74 -7.73 -1.47
C TRP A 2 33.31 -6.91 -0.24
N ALA A 3 34.24 -6.16 0.36
CA ALA A 3 33.96 -5.29 1.50
C ALA A 3 32.94 -4.19 1.16
N GLU A 4 33.00 -3.65 -0.06
CA GLU A 4 32.06 -2.62 -0.51
C GLU A 4 30.66 -3.21 -0.74
N SER A 5 30.58 -4.40 -1.34
CA SER A 5 29.32 -5.14 -1.51
C SER A 5 28.65 -5.46 -0.17
N VAL A 6 29.43 -5.86 0.84
CA VAL A 6 28.94 -6.01 2.22
C VAL A 6 28.33 -4.71 2.73
N GLY A 7 29.03 -3.59 2.54
CA GLY A 7 28.55 -2.27 2.97
C GLY A 7 27.20 -1.91 2.35
N TYR A 8 27.04 -2.05 1.04
CA TYR A 8 25.78 -1.78 0.35
C TYR A 8 24.65 -2.71 0.82
N LEU A 9 24.92 -4.01 0.99
CA LEU A 9 23.92 -4.97 1.46
C LEU A 9 23.48 -4.69 2.90
N GLU A 10 24.41 -4.38 3.81
CA GLU A 10 24.06 -4.01 5.19
C GLU A 10 23.23 -2.72 5.25
N ILE A 11 23.59 -1.71 4.44
CA ILE A 11 22.81 -0.47 4.32
C ILE A 11 21.42 -0.76 3.76
N SER A 12 21.31 -1.62 2.75
CA SER A 12 20.01 -1.97 2.13
C SER A 12 19.05 -2.61 3.13
N LEU A 13 19.54 -3.49 4.01
CA LEU A 13 18.74 -4.08 5.09
C LEU A 13 18.28 -3.02 6.10
N ARG A 14 19.16 -2.07 6.44
CA ARG A 14 18.80 -0.97 7.35
C ARG A 14 17.75 -0.04 6.72
N LEU A 15 17.91 0.30 5.44
CA LEU A 15 16.94 1.11 4.70
C LEU A 15 15.60 0.40 4.57
N HIS A 16 15.58 -0.91 4.32
CA HIS A 16 14.36 -1.69 4.28
C HIS A 16 13.61 -1.68 5.63
N ARG A 17 14.32 -1.84 6.75
CA ARG A 17 13.72 -1.72 8.09
C ARG A 17 13.19 -0.32 8.33
N LEU A 18 13.99 0.72 8.01
CA LEU A 18 13.57 2.11 8.15
C LEU A 18 12.31 2.43 7.33
N LEU A 19 12.22 1.92 6.10
CA LEU A 19 11.05 2.06 5.25
C LEU A 19 9.82 1.43 5.92
N ARG A 20 9.92 0.16 6.32
CA ARG A 20 8.81 -0.57 6.96
C ARG A 20 8.34 0.11 8.25
N ASP A 21 9.27 0.55 9.09
CA ASP A 21 8.96 1.19 10.37
C ASP A 21 8.33 2.58 10.13
N SER A 22 8.77 3.30 9.08
CA SER A 22 8.19 4.58 8.66
C SER A 22 6.77 4.41 8.08
N GLU A 23 6.53 3.35 7.31
CA GLU A 23 5.20 2.98 6.84
C GLU A 23 4.27 2.69 8.02
N ALA A 24 4.68 1.80 8.93
CA ALA A 24 3.91 1.48 10.13
C ALA A 24 3.58 2.72 10.98
N PHE A 25 4.56 3.61 11.17
CA PHE A 25 4.39 4.85 11.90
C PHE A 25 3.29 5.74 11.28
N CYS A 26 3.36 5.98 9.98
CA CYS A 26 2.37 6.83 9.30
C CYS A 26 0.98 6.18 9.29
N HIS A 27 0.89 4.88 9.00
CA HIS A 27 -0.39 4.16 8.97
C HIS A 27 -1.06 4.12 10.34
N ARG A 28 -0.30 3.89 11.42
CA ARG A 28 -0.85 3.91 12.78
C ARG A 28 -1.39 5.29 13.17
N ASN A 29 -0.61 6.34 12.95
CA ASN A 29 -0.98 7.69 13.34
C ASN A 29 -2.16 8.25 12.52
N CYS A 30 -2.23 7.91 11.22
CA CYS A 30 -3.33 8.35 10.37
C CYS A 30 -4.61 7.52 10.52
N SER A 31 -4.54 6.33 11.13
CA SER A 31 -5.72 5.49 11.42
C SER A 31 -6.31 5.79 12.80
N ALA A 32 -5.52 6.34 13.73
CA ALA A 32 -5.97 6.73 15.07
C ALA A 32 -6.66 8.11 15.13
N ALA A 33 -6.72 8.85 14.01
CA ALA A 33 -7.31 10.17 13.97
C ALA A 33 -8.85 10.09 14.08
N PRO A 34 -9.49 10.82 15.02
CA PRO A 34 -10.95 10.90 15.11
C PRO A 34 -11.55 11.38 13.80
N GLN A 35 -12.60 10.72 13.33
CA GLN A 35 -13.39 11.20 12.19
C GLN A 35 -14.20 12.41 12.66
N PRO A 36 -14.06 13.59 12.03
CA PRO A 36 -14.94 14.71 12.33
C PRO A 36 -16.39 14.34 11.97
N GLU A 37 -17.34 14.86 12.74
CA GLU A 37 -18.76 14.71 12.44
C GLU A 37 -19.07 15.29 11.05
N PRO A 38 -19.89 14.61 10.23
CA PRO A 38 -20.28 15.13 8.93
C PRO A 38 -21.01 16.47 9.10
N ALA A 39 -20.77 17.41 8.17
CA ALA A 39 -21.56 18.64 8.12
C ALA A 39 -23.06 18.28 7.99
N ALA A 40 -23.93 19.06 8.63
CA ALA A 40 -25.35 18.71 8.83
C ALA A 40 -26.12 18.35 7.53
N GLY A 41 -25.68 18.81 6.35
CA GLY A 41 -26.28 18.46 5.05
C GLY A 41 -25.72 17.20 4.36
N LEU A 42 -24.59 16.66 4.85
CA LEU A 42 -23.91 15.47 4.30
C LEU A 42 -24.16 14.21 5.14
N ALA A 43 -24.83 14.33 6.30
CA ALA A 43 -25.19 13.21 7.16
C ALA A 43 -26.10 12.18 6.45
N SER A 44 -26.86 12.64 5.44
CA SER A 44 -27.77 11.83 4.63
C SER A 44 -27.07 10.91 3.62
N TYR A 45 -25.77 11.07 3.39
CA TYR A 45 -25.00 10.34 2.38
C TYR A 45 -23.85 9.56 3.05
N PRO A 46 -24.09 8.32 3.53
CA PRO A 46 -23.09 7.48 4.19
C PRO A 46 -21.81 7.28 3.38
N GLU A 47 -21.92 7.23 2.05
CA GLU A 47 -20.81 7.05 1.11
C GLU A 47 -19.87 8.26 1.12
N LEU A 48 -20.42 9.49 1.16
CA LEU A 48 -19.61 10.71 1.23
C LEU A 48 -18.85 10.80 2.56
N ARG A 49 -19.41 10.27 3.65
CA ARG A 49 -18.70 10.13 4.93
C ARG A 49 -17.52 9.16 4.80
N LEU A 50 -17.72 8.01 4.17
CA LEU A 50 -16.67 7.02 3.91
C LEU A 50 -15.55 7.59 3.03
N PHE A 51 -15.90 8.17 1.87
CA PHE A 51 -14.96 8.80 0.95
C PHE A 51 -14.21 9.97 1.60
N GLY A 52 -14.91 10.81 2.37
CA GLY A 52 -14.27 11.88 3.13
C GLY A 52 -13.25 11.35 4.14
N GLY A 53 -13.57 10.26 4.84
CA GLY A 53 -12.65 9.59 5.76
C GLY A 53 -11.41 9.04 5.06
N LEU A 54 -11.61 8.40 3.90
CA LEU A 54 -10.55 7.89 3.06
C LEU A 54 -9.63 9.00 2.53
N LEU A 55 -10.19 10.07 1.96
CA LEU A 55 -9.41 11.20 1.43
C LEU A 55 -8.61 11.91 2.53
N ARG A 56 -9.18 12.07 3.72
CA ARG A 56 -8.47 12.61 4.89
C ARG A 56 -7.31 11.71 5.31
N ARG A 57 -7.55 10.40 5.37
CA ARG A 57 -6.50 9.42 5.69
C ARG A 57 -5.39 9.44 4.64
N ALA A 58 -5.73 9.47 3.35
CA ALA A 58 -4.77 9.58 2.26
C ALA A 58 -3.96 10.88 2.34
N HIS A 59 -4.61 12.01 2.64
CA HIS A 59 -3.93 13.29 2.85
C HIS A 59 -2.98 13.25 4.06
N CYS A 60 -3.41 12.67 5.18
CA CYS A 60 -2.57 12.45 6.36
C CYS A 60 -1.34 11.60 6.02
N LEU A 61 -1.53 10.48 5.33
CA LEU A 61 -0.45 9.58 4.90
C LEU A 61 0.53 10.31 3.99
N LYS A 62 0.04 11.07 3.00
CA LYS A 62 0.88 11.87 2.09
C LYS A 62 1.75 12.86 2.87
N ARG A 63 1.16 13.63 3.78
CA ARG A 63 1.88 14.61 4.61
C ARG A 63 2.88 13.94 5.56
N CYS A 64 2.51 12.82 6.18
CA CYS A 64 3.39 12.06 7.07
C CYS A 64 4.62 11.53 6.32
N LYS A 65 4.39 10.87 5.16
CA LYS A 65 5.46 10.30 4.35
C LYS A 65 6.42 11.38 3.82
N GLN A 66 5.92 12.54 3.40
CA GLN A 66 6.75 13.68 2.96
C GLN A 66 7.73 14.17 4.05
N GLY A 67 7.39 14.01 5.33
CA GLY A 67 8.23 14.42 6.44
C GLY A 67 9.37 13.45 6.78
N LEU A 68 9.34 12.21 6.29
CA LEU A 68 10.24 11.15 6.74
C LEU A 68 11.37 10.87 5.72
N PRO A 69 12.63 10.71 6.16
CA PRO A 69 13.76 10.43 5.26
C PRO A 69 13.58 9.17 4.40
N ALA A 70 12.86 8.17 4.89
CA ALA A 70 12.62 6.90 4.19
C ALA A 70 11.91 7.08 2.83
N PHE A 71 11.15 8.16 2.64
CA PHE A 71 10.38 8.42 1.41
C PHE A 71 10.99 9.53 0.54
N ARG A 72 12.22 9.97 0.83
CA ARG A 72 12.94 10.95 -0.01
C ARG A 72 13.56 10.33 -1.26
N GLN A 73 13.76 9.01 -1.24
CA GLN A 73 14.30 8.24 -2.35
C GLN A 73 13.17 7.55 -3.11
N SER A 74 13.44 7.11 -4.34
CA SER A 74 12.49 6.29 -5.09
C SER A 74 12.17 5.01 -4.31
N GLN A 75 10.89 4.64 -4.32
CA GLN A 75 10.45 3.44 -3.63
C GLN A 75 11.00 2.20 -4.37
N PRO A 76 11.51 1.18 -3.65
CA PRO A 76 11.93 -0.07 -4.27
C PRO A 76 10.76 -0.75 -4.98
N SER A 77 11.05 -1.52 -6.03
CA SER A 77 10.03 -2.32 -6.71
C SER A 77 9.44 -3.39 -5.78
N ARG A 78 8.22 -3.85 -6.09
CA ARG A 78 7.57 -4.94 -5.36
C ARG A 78 8.43 -6.21 -5.30
N GLU A 79 9.14 -6.52 -6.37
CA GLU A 79 10.04 -7.69 -6.43
C GLU A 79 11.17 -7.55 -5.42
N VAL A 80 11.83 -6.39 -5.38
CA VAL A 80 12.88 -6.10 -4.40
C VAL A 80 12.34 -6.22 -2.97
N LEU A 81 11.18 -5.64 -2.67
CA LEU A 81 10.57 -5.77 -1.35
C LEU A 81 10.24 -7.23 -0.99
N ALA A 82 9.80 -8.04 -1.96
CA ALA A 82 9.55 -9.47 -1.77
C ALA A 82 10.84 -10.24 -1.48
N ASP A 83 11.95 -9.89 -2.12
CA ASP A 83 13.26 -10.48 -1.86
C ASP A 83 13.73 -10.22 -0.42
N PHE A 84 13.54 -9.00 0.09
CA PHE A 84 13.81 -8.68 1.50
C PHE A 84 12.93 -9.51 2.45
N GLN A 85 11.63 -9.67 2.16
CA GLN A 85 10.72 -10.50 2.96
C GLN A 85 11.11 -11.98 2.93
N ARG A 86 11.62 -12.47 1.80
CA ARG A 86 12.16 -13.82 1.62
C ARG A 86 13.56 -14.00 2.19
N ARG A 87 14.18 -12.96 2.76
CA ARG A 87 15.55 -12.98 3.29
C ARG A 87 16.63 -13.25 2.21
N GLU A 88 16.34 -13.02 0.93
CA GLU A 88 17.31 -13.19 -0.17
C GLU A 88 18.63 -12.40 0.02
N PRO A 89 18.64 -11.15 0.55
CA PRO A 89 19.88 -10.43 0.81
C PRO A 89 20.88 -11.19 1.70
N TYR A 90 20.39 -12.07 2.58
CA TYR A 90 21.24 -12.88 3.45
C TYR A 90 22.03 -13.95 2.71
N LYS A 91 21.51 -14.47 1.59
CA LYS A 91 22.25 -15.37 0.70
C LYS A 91 23.48 -14.68 0.12
N PHE A 92 23.30 -13.46 -0.39
CA PHE A 92 24.41 -12.67 -0.93
C PHE A 92 25.37 -12.19 0.16
N LEU A 93 24.86 -11.77 1.31
CA LEU A 93 25.68 -11.38 2.46
C LEU A 93 26.54 -12.54 2.97
N GLN A 94 25.99 -13.74 3.08
CA GLN A 94 26.74 -14.92 3.47
C GLN A 94 27.96 -15.12 2.56
N PHE A 95 27.75 -15.10 1.25
CA PHE A 95 28.83 -15.27 0.29
C PHE A 95 29.86 -14.13 0.36
N ALA A 96 29.41 -12.88 0.45
CA ALA A 96 30.28 -11.72 0.54
C ALA A 96 31.13 -11.72 1.83
N TYR A 97 30.53 -12.06 2.98
CA TYR A 97 31.24 -12.20 4.24
C TYR A 97 32.28 -13.32 4.20
N PHE A 98 31.93 -14.46 3.60
CA PHE A 98 32.86 -15.57 3.43
C PHE A 98 34.07 -15.16 2.58
N LYS A 99 33.84 -14.47 1.45
CA LYS A 99 34.91 -13.95 0.59
C LYS A 99 35.73 -12.83 1.25
N ALA A 100 35.16 -12.10 2.19
CA ALA A 100 35.83 -11.11 3.02
C ALA A 100 36.49 -11.70 4.28
N ASN A 101 36.54 -13.03 4.42
CA ASN A 101 37.09 -13.75 5.58
C ASN A 101 36.43 -13.40 6.92
N ASN A 102 35.16 -12.99 6.91
CA ASN A 102 34.36 -12.74 8.11
C ASN A 102 33.41 -13.91 8.38
N LEU A 103 33.97 -15.01 8.89
CA LEU A 103 33.21 -16.23 9.19
C LEU A 103 32.05 -15.99 10.17
N PRO A 104 32.22 -15.26 11.30
CA PRO A 104 31.11 -15.03 12.23
C PRO A 104 29.85 -14.46 11.57
N LYS A 105 30.01 -13.42 10.74
CA LYS A 105 28.87 -12.82 10.04
C LYS A 105 28.35 -13.71 8.90
N ALA A 106 29.22 -14.47 8.23
CA ALA A 106 28.81 -15.43 7.21
C ALA A 106 27.90 -16.53 7.79
N ILE A 107 28.26 -17.05 8.97
CA ILE A 107 27.48 -18.07 9.70
C ILE A 107 26.11 -17.53 10.07
N ALA A 108 26.06 -16.34 10.68
CA ALA A 108 24.79 -15.72 11.06
C ALA A 108 23.89 -15.43 9.85
N ALA A 109 24.45 -14.96 8.74
CA ALA A 109 23.70 -14.73 7.50
C ALA A 109 23.17 -16.04 6.89
N ALA A 110 24.00 -17.10 6.85
CA ALA A 110 23.60 -18.43 6.40
C ALA A 110 22.42 -18.98 7.21
N HIS A 111 22.51 -18.88 8.54
CA HIS A 111 21.46 -19.32 9.46
C HIS A 111 20.16 -18.54 9.24
N THR A 112 20.27 -17.21 9.15
CA THR A 112 19.15 -16.30 8.90
C THR A 112 18.41 -16.64 7.61
N PHE A 113 19.13 -16.97 6.54
CA PHE A 113 18.56 -17.38 5.25
C PHE A 113 17.85 -18.74 5.33
N LEU A 114 18.50 -19.76 5.92
CA LEU A 114 17.95 -21.12 6.02
C LEU A 114 16.62 -21.21 6.79
N LEU A 115 16.35 -20.27 7.70
CA LEU A 115 15.07 -20.22 8.41
C LEU A 115 13.86 -19.95 7.49
N LYS A 116 14.07 -19.36 6.31
CA LYS A 116 13.03 -19.17 5.29
C LYS A 116 13.16 -20.12 4.10
N HIS A 117 14.34 -20.70 3.90
CA HIS A 117 14.66 -21.61 2.81
C HIS A 117 15.24 -22.92 3.35
N PRO A 118 14.44 -23.71 4.10
CA PRO A 118 14.93 -24.91 4.76
C PRO A 118 15.42 -25.96 3.78
N ASP A 119 15.05 -25.87 2.49
CA ASP A 119 15.39 -26.83 1.44
C ASP A 119 16.52 -26.37 0.50
N ASP A 120 17.16 -25.23 0.76
CA ASP A 120 18.30 -24.77 -0.06
C ASP A 120 19.54 -25.64 0.19
N GLU A 121 19.79 -26.57 -0.73
CA GLU A 121 20.88 -27.55 -0.64
C GLU A 121 22.28 -26.92 -0.60
N MET A 122 22.47 -25.79 -1.28
CA MET A 122 23.77 -25.09 -1.27
C MET A 122 24.05 -24.51 0.11
N MET A 123 23.07 -23.82 0.70
CA MET A 123 23.22 -23.21 2.01
C MET A 123 23.29 -24.26 3.12
N LYS A 124 22.59 -25.40 3.00
CA LYS A 124 22.76 -26.55 3.91
C LYS A 124 24.21 -27.04 3.92
N ARG A 125 24.83 -27.22 2.76
CA ARG A 125 26.24 -27.63 2.65
C ARG A 125 27.18 -26.59 3.26
N ASN A 126 26.95 -25.31 2.98
CA ASN A 126 27.74 -24.22 3.58
C ASN A 126 27.62 -24.23 5.11
N MET A 127 26.40 -24.43 5.64
CA MET A 127 26.16 -24.49 7.08
C MET A 127 26.78 -25.73 7.72
N ALA A 128 26.78 -26.88 7.04
CA ALA A 128 27.47 -28.09 7.50
C ALA A 128 28.99 -27.87 7.60
N TYR A 129 29.58 -27.20 6.60
CA TYR A 129 30.98 -26.77 6.66
C TYR A 129 31.22 -25.82 7.84
N TYR A 130 30.37 -24.81 8.04
CA TYR A 130 30.53 -23.88 9.14
C TYR A 130 30.46 -24.54 10.51
N LYS A 131 29.52 -25.46 10.73
CA LYS A 131 29.40 -26.24 11.97
C LYS A 131 30.59 -27.16 12.24
N SER A 132 31.43 -27.45 11.23
CA SER A 132 32.67 -28.21 11.43
C SER A 132 33.81 -27.36 12.00
N LEU A 133 33.66 -26.03 12.02
CA LEU A 133 34.68 -25.11 12.53
C LEU A 133 34.57 -24.96 14.05
N PRO A 134 35.68 -24.97 14.79
CA PRO A 134 35.66 -24.77 16.23
C PRO A 134 35.04 -23.42 16.63
N GLY A 135 34.07 -23.45 17.55
CA GLY A 135 33.41 -22.24 18.07
C GLY A 135 32.39 -21.61 17.11
N ALA A 136 32.00 -22.31 16.04
CA ALA A 136 31.01 -21.81 15.10
C ALA A 136 29.62 -21.64 15.74
N GLU A 137 29.30 -22.44 16.75
CA GLU A 137 28.02 -22.46 17.46
C GLU A 137 27.64 -21.08 18.02
N ASP A 138 28.62 -20.31 18.50
CA ASP A 138 28.41 -18.98 19.09
C ASP A 138 27.93 -17.93 18.07
N TYR A 139 28.10 -18.22 16.78
CA TYR A 139 27.74 -17.35 15.67
C TYR A 139 26.45 -17.78 14.95
N ILE A 140 25.86 -18.92 15.32
CA ILE A 140 24.59 -19.40 14.77
C ILE A 140 23.44 -18.62 15.42
N LYS A 141 23.14 -17.44 14.85
CA LYS A 141 22.12 -16.51 15.34
C LYS A 141 21.25 -16.04 14.18
N ASP A 142 19.94 -15.92 14.40
CA ASP A 142 19.05 -15.27 13.44
C ASP A 142 19.16 -13.74 13.59
N LEU A 143 19.61 -13.08 12.52
CA LEU A 143 19.79 -11.63 12.45
C LEU A 143 18.47 -10.87 12.34
N GLU A 144 17.35 -11.56 12.13
CA GLU A 144 16.00 -11.01 12.07
C GLU A 144 15.13 -11.35 13.29
N THR A 145 15.69 -12.05 14.30
CA THR A 145 15.01 -12.44 15.55
C THR A 145 14.25 -11.27 16.16
N LYS A 146 12.98 -11.46 16.51
CA LYS A 146 12.19 -10.44 17.22
C LYS A 146 12.40 -10.54 18.73
N SER A 147 12.24 -9.43 19.44
CA SER A 147 12.47 -9.39 20.90
C SER A 147 11.59 -10.40 21.64
N TYR A 148 10.31 -10.50 21.26
CA TYR A 148 9.36 -11.46 21.84
C TYR A 148 9.73 -12.92 21.57
N GLU A 149 10.39 -13.24 20.44
CA GLU A 149 10.75 -14.63 20.10
C GLU A 149 11.75 -15.21 21.10
N SER A 150 12.71 -14.39 21.55
CA SER A 150 13.70 -14.82 22.54
C SER A 150 13.07 -15.17 23.89
N LEU A 151 12.12 -14.35 24.34
CA LEU A 151 11.34 -14.59 25.56
C LEU A 151 10.43 -15.81 25.39
N PHE A 152 9.75 -15.94 24.25
CA PHE A 152 8.90 -17.08 23.94
C PHE A 152 9.68 -18.40 23.93
N ILE A 153 10.84 -18.45 23.27
CA ILE A 153 11.70 -19.64 23.25
C ILE A 153 12.16 -19.99 24.66
N ARG A 154 12.53 -18.99 25.49
CA ARG A 154 12.91 -19.21 26.88
C ARG A 154 11.74 -19.77 27.70
N ALA A 155 10.53 -19.25 27.48
CA ALA A 155 9.32 -19.74 28.12
C ALA A 155 9.03 -21.20 27.75
N VAL A 156 9.10 -21.56 26.46
CA VAL A 156 8.90 -22.93 25.99
C VAL A 156 9.93 -23.90 26.59
N ARG A 157 11.20 -23.48 26.70
CA ARG A 157 12.24 -24.27 27.38
C ARG A 157 11.93 -24.46 28.86
N ALA A 158 11.47 -23.40 29.54
CA ALA A 158 11.07 -23.47 30.95
C ALA A 158 9.86 -24.40 31.15
N TYR A 159 8.86 -24.33 30.26
CA TYR A 159 7.71 -25.22 30.25
C TYR A 159 8.12 -26.70 30.12
N ASN A 160 8.97 -27.01 29.13
CA ASN A 160 9.46 -28.38 28.90
C ASN A 160 10.38 -28.88 30.04
N GLY A 161 10.98 -27.97 30.79
CA GLY A 161 11.75 -28.27 32.01
C GLY A 161 10.92 -28.23 33.28
N GLU A 162 9.57 -28.23 33.18
CA GLU A 162 8.61 -28.17 34.30
C GLU A 162 8.76 -26.94 35.23
N ASN A 163 9.48 -25.91 34.78
CA ASN A 163 9.60 -24.65 35.48
C ASN A 163 8.46 -23.71 35.04
N TRP A 164 7.27 -24.00 35.57
CA TRP A 164 6.04 -23.27 35.25
C TRP A 164 6.14 -21.79 35.59
N ARG A 165 6.80 -21.44 36.70
CA ARG A 165 6.92 -20.05 37.16
C ARG A 165 7.68 -19.20 36.15
N THR A 166 8.85 -19.65 35.71
CA THR A 166 9.63 -18.93 34.69
C THR A 166 8.90 -18.91 33.35
N SER A 167 8.24 -20.01 32.97
CA SER A 167 7.43 -20.06 31.74
C SER A 167 6.33 -18.99 31.72
N ILE A 168 5.57 -18.86 32.81
CA ILE A 168 4.49 -17.86 32.91
C ILE A 168 5.07 -16.45 32.80
N THR A 169 6.10 -16.12 33.59
CA THR A 169 6.73 -14.81 33.57
C THR A 169 7.25 -14.46 32.17
N ASP A 170 7.92 -15.39 31.50
CA ASP A 170 8.48 -15.15 30.18
C ASP A 170 7.41 -15.00 29.09
N MET A 171 6.32 -15.76 29.17
CA MET A 171 5.16 -15.60 28.28
C MET A 171 4.48 -14.24 28.48
N GLU A 172 4.23 -13.83 29.72
CA GLU A 172 3.62 -12.54 30.03
C GLU A 172 4.48 -11.37 29.53
N LEU A 173 5.81 -11.47 29.65
CA LEU A 173 6.73 -10.47 29.13
C LEU A 173 6.83 -10.48 27.59
N ALA A 174 6.63 -11.63 26.93
CA ALA A 174 6.67 -11.73 25.48
C ALA A 174 5.43 -11.11 24.80
N LEU A 175 4.27 -11.15 25.46
CA LEU A 175 2.99 -10.72 24.88
C LEU A 175 2.96 -9.25 24.42
N PRO A 176 3.38 -8.25 25.23
CA PRO A 176 3.39 -6.85 24.80
C PRO A 176 4.26 -6.62 23.56
N ASP A 177 5.44 -7.22 23.52
CA ASP A 177 6.37 -7.13 22.39
C ASP A 177 5.82 -7.82 21.14
N PHE A 178 5.15 -8.97 21.31
CA PHE A 178 4.45 -9.65 20.23
C PHE A 178 3.34 -8.78 19.65
N PHE A 179 2.45 -8.24 20.48
CA PHE A 179 1.35 -7.39 20.01
C PHE A 179 1.86 -6.13 19.35
N LYS A 180 2.92 -5.51 19.89
CA LYS A 180 3.59 -4.38 19.24
C LYS A 180 4.06 -4.74 17.84
N ALA A 181 4.82 -5.83 17.70
CA ALA A 181 5.32 -6.28 16.41
C ALA A 181 4.18 -6.67 15.44
N PHE A 182 3.10 -7.26 15.95
CA PHE A 182 1.92 -7.61 15.19
C PHE A 182 1.19 -6.38 14.62
N TYR A 183 0.92 -5.37 15.45
CA TYR A 183 0.27 -4.14 15.00
C TYR A 183 1.16 -3.30 14.08
N GLU A 184 2.48 -3.29 14.30
CA GLU A 184 3.43 -2.66 13.37
C GLU A 184 3.43 -3.37 12.00
N CYS A 185 3.35 -4.71 11.99
CA CYS A 185 3.21 -5.49 10.76
C CYS A 185 1.91 -5.15 10.01
N LEU A 186 0.77 -5.13 10.72
CA LEU A 186 -0.52 -4.76 10.13
C LEU A 186 -0.48 -3.36 9.50
N ALA A 187 0.07 -2.38 10.23
CA ALA A 187 0.18 -1.02 9.74
C ALA A 187 1.13 -0.89 8.53
N ALA A 188 2.23 -1.65 8.49
CA ALA A 188 3.13 -1.67 7.34
C ALA A 188 2.52 -2.36 6.11
N CYS A 189 1.74 -3.43 6.30
CA CYS A 189 1.14 -4.19 5.19
C CYS A 189 0.19 -3.34 4.32
N GLU A 190 -0.53 -2.40 4.91
CA GLU A 190 -1.44 -1.51 4.20
C GLU A 190 -0.75 -0.53 3.24
N GLY A 191 0.54 -0.22 3.46
CA GLY A 191 1.30 0.76 2.69
C GLY A 191 2.01 0.22 1.44
N SER A 192 2.12 -1.10 1.32
CA SER A 192 2.95 -1.78 0.31
C SER A 192 2.36 -1.88 -1.10
N ARG A 193 1.21 -1.24 -1.36
CA ARG A 193 0.54 -1.31 -2.67
C ARG A 193 1.11 -0.25 -3.61
N GLU A 194 1.88 -0.69 -4.59
CA GLU A 194 2.30 0.14 -5.73
C GLU A 194 1.07 0.41 -6.62
N ILE A 195 0.58 1.66 -6.63
CA ILE A 195 -0.48 2.10 -7.55
C ILE A 195 0.22 2.48 -8.85
N LYS A 196 0.24 1.56 -9.83
CA LYS A 196 0.85 1.81 -11.15
C LYS A 196 -0.13 2.48 -12.09
N ASP A 197 -1.39 2.07 -12.01
CA ASP A 197 -2.48 2.56 -12.83
C ASP A 197 -3.63 3.11 -11.98
N PHE A 198 -4.45 4.00 -12.56
CA PHE A 198 -5.67 4.53 -11.92
C PHE A 198 -6.62 3.42 -11.43
N LYS A 199 -6.62 2.25 -12.07
CA LYS A 199 -7.41 1.08 -11.65
C LYS A 199 -6.94 0.47 -10.31
N ASP A 200 -5.65 0.58 -9.99
CA ASP A 200 -5.07 0.07 -8.73
C ASP A 200 -5.50 0.94 -7.54
N PHE A 201 -5.82 2.22 -7.79
CA PHE A 201 -6.38 3.13 -6.82
C PHE A 201 -7.76 2.64 -6.35
N TYR A 202 -8.66 2.25 -7.25
CA TYR A 202 -9.97 1.71 -6.87
C TYR A 202 -9.88 0.38 -6.11
N LEU A 203 -8.99 -0.54 -6.52
CA LEU A 203 -8.77 -1.78 -5.76
C LEU A 203 -8.20 -1.52 -4.36
N SER A 204 -7.36 -0.49 -4.19
CA SER A 204 -6.84 -0.10 -2.87
C SER A 204 -7.93 0.43 -1.93
N ILE A 205 -8.98 1.03 -2.49
CA ILE A 205 -10.14 1.56 -1.77
C ILE A 205 -11.20 0.49 -1.53
N ALA A 206 -11.47 -0.34 -2.54
CA ALA A 206 -12.53 -1.35 -2.54
C ALA A 206 -12.26 -2.52 -1.59
N VAL A 207 -11.00 -2.80 -1.25
CA VAL A 207 -10.67 -3.90 -0.30
C VAL A 207 -11.25 -3.66 1.09
N ASN A 208 -11.60 -2.43 1.45
CA ASN A 208 -12.28 -2.14 2.72
C ASN A 208 -13.80 -2.01 2.62
N ASP A 209 -14.40 -2.03 1.41
CA ASP A 209 -15.85 -1.95 1.26
C ASP A 209 -16.33 -2.44 -0.12
N LEU A 210 -16.42 -3.77 -0.26
CA LEU A 210 -16.90 -4.43 -1.47
C LEU A 210 -18.38 -4.14 -1.77
N LYS A 211 -19.18 -3.81 -0.74
CA LYS A 211 -20.58 -3.40 -0.91
C LYS A 211 -20.69 -2.06 -1.63
N ASN A 212 -19.69 -1.19 -1.48
CA ASN A 212 -19.63 0.08 -2.20
C ASN A 212 -18.97 -0.02 -3.59
N ALA A 213 -18.19 -1.07 -3.84
CA ALA A 213 -17.46 -1.28 -5.09
C ALA A 213 -18.37 -1.65 -6.26
N ALA A 214 -19.30 -2.59 -6.07
CA ALA A 214 -20.26 -3.00 -7.10
C ALA A 214 -21.13 -1.83 -7.63
N PRO A 215 -21.81 -1.03 -6.79
CA PRO A 215 -22.63 0.08 -7.29
C PRO A 215 -21.79 1.20 -7.90
N CYS A 216 -20.51 1.35 -7.50
CA CYS A 216 -19.58 2.27 -8.14
C CYS A 216 -19.24 1.83 -9.57
N ALA A 217 -18.95 0.55 -9.77
CA ALA A 217 -18.69 -0.02 -11.09
C ALA A 217 -19.89 0.11 -12.02
N VAL A 218 -21.11 -0.15 -11.53
CA VAL A 218 -22.34 0.04 -12.31
C VAL A 218 -22.58 1.52 -12.64
N SER A 219 -22.32 2.43 -11.69
CA SER A 219 -22.44 3.88 -11.93
C SER A 219 -21.46 4.39 -12.98
N TYR A 220 -20.23 3.87 -13.00
CA TYR A 220 -19.22 4.24 -13.99
C TYR A 220 -19.65 3.83 -15.41
N LEU A 221 -20.19 2.61 -15.55
CA LEU A 221 -20.66 2.10 -16.84
C LEU A 221 -21.85 2.88 -17.43
N LEU A 222 -22.52 3.76 -16.67
CA LEU A 222 -23.47 4.70 -17.26
C LEU A 222 -22.78 5.63 -18.27
N PHE A 223 -21.56 6.06 -17.97
CA PHE A 223 -20.83 7.06 -18.76
C PHE A 223 -19.90 6.43 -19.80
N ASP A 224 -19.36 5.25 -19.50
CA ASP A 224 -18.52 4.49 -20.44
C ASP A 224 -18.93 3.02 -20.45
N GLN A 225 -19.90 2.68 -21.29
CA GLN A 225 -20.43 1.32 -21.41
C GLN A 225 -19.42 0.34 -22.03
N ASN A 226 -18.39 0.82 -22.71
CA ASN A 226 -17.46 0.00 -23.49
C ASN A 226 -16.18 -0.35 -22.72
N ASP A 227 -16.03 0.12 -21.48
CA ASP A 227 -14.89 -0.22 -20.62
C ASP A 227 -14.92 -1.72 -20.25
N LYS A 228 -14.08 -2.49 -20.95
CA LYS A 228 -13.92 -3.94 -20.75
C LYS A 228 -13.41 -4.30 -19.34
N VAL A 229 -12.63 -3.42 -18.71
CA VAL A 229 -12.10 -3.66 -17.36
C VAL A 229 -13.23 -3.53 -16.35
N MET A 230 -14.06 -2.49 -16.48
CA MET A 230 -15.19 -2.31 -15.57
C MET A 230 -16.25 -3.40 -15.74
N GLN A 231 -16.50 -3.85 -16.98
CA GLN A 231 -17.33 -5.03 -17.25
C GLN A 231 -16.78 -6.29 -16.57
N GLN A 232 -15.47 -6.54 -16.66
CA GLN A 232 -14.84 -7.68 -15.98
C GLN A 232 -14.93 -7.58 -14.45
N ASN A 233 -14.77 -6.38 -13.88
CA ASN A 233 -14.93 -6.15 -12.45
C ASN A 233 -16.35 -6.49 -11.98
N LEU A 234 -17.39 -6.12 -12.75
CA LEU A 234 -18.76 -6.51 -12.42
C LEU A 234 -18.98 -8.02 -12.45
N VAL A 235 -18.45 -8.72 -13.46
CA VAL A 235 -18.52 -10.19 -13.53
C VAL A 235 -17.85 -10.81 -12.31
N TYR A 236 -16.70 -10.29 -11.90
CA TYR A 236 -15.99 -10.74 -10.70
C TYR A 236 -16.81 -10.51 -9.42
N TYR A 237 -17.45 -9.35 -9.27
CA TYR A 237 -18.33 -9.07 -8.12
C TYR A 237 -19.59 -9.95 -8.11
N GLN A 238 -20.18 -10.23 -9.28
CA GLN A 238 -21.33 -11.13 -9.41
C GLN A 238 -20.96 -12.57 -9.05
N TYR A 239 -19.79 -13.05 -9.48
CA TYR A 239 -19.31 -14.39 -9.17
C TYR A 239 -19.13 -14.61 -7.66
N HIS A 240 -18.64 -13.59 -6.94
CA HIS A 240 -18.42 -13.65 -5.49
C HIS A 240 -19.57 -13.09 -4.66
N ARG A 241 -20.75 -12.90 -5.26
CA ARG A 241 -21.93 -12.28 -4.66
C ARG A 241 -22.29 -12.86 -3.29
N ASP A 242 -22.43 -14.17 -3.20
CA ASP A 242 -22.84 -14.86 -1.97
C ASP A 242 -21.74 -14.82 -0.91
N THR A 243 -20.47 -14.93 -1.35
CA THR A 243 -19.30 -14.89 -0.45
C THR A 243 -19.20 -13.52 0.25
N TRP A 244 -19.66 -12.46 -0.40
CA TRP A 244 -19.55 -11.08 0.11
C TRP A 244 -20.88 -10.47 0.56
N GLY A 245 -21.95 -11.25 0.60
CA GLY A 245 -23.27 -10.78 1.03
C GLY A 245 -23.81 -9.64 0.18
N LEU A 246 -23.59 -9.71 -1.14
CA LEU A 246 -24.11 -8.74 -2.11
C LEU A 246 -25.52 -9.15 -2.56
N SER A 247 -26.40 -8.15 -2.67
CA SER A 247 -27.77 -8.28 -3.19
C SER A 247 -27.89 -7.60 -4.56
N ASP A 248 -29.02 -7.78 -5.25
CA ASP A 248 -29.28 -7.14 -6.56
C ASP A 248 -29.24 -5.61 -6.48
N GLU A 249 -29.53 -5.04 -5.30
CA GLU A 249 -29.47 -3.60 -5.04
C GLU A 249 -28.05 -3.04 -5.23
N HIS A 250 -27.01 -3.82 -4.91
CA HIS A 250 -25.61 -3.41 -5.08
C HIS A 250 -25.17 -3.41 -6.56
N PHE A 251 -25.98 -3.99 -7.44
CA PHE A 251 -25.74 -3.99 -8.89
C PHE A 251 -26.62 -2.97 -9.62
N GLN A 252 -27.17 -2.01 -8.88
CA GLN A 252 -27.82 -0.83 -9.46
C GLN A 252 -26.85 0.37 -9.45
N PRO A 253 -26.92 1.27 -10.45
CA PRO A 253 -26.18 2.51 -10.40
C PRO A 253 -26.68 3.37 -9.23
N ARG A 254 -25.79 4.19 -8.69
CA ARG A 254 -26.11 5.09 -7.57
C ARG A 254 -27.13 6.13 -8.03
N PRO A 255 -28.14 6.46 -7.21
CA PRO A 255 -29.20 7.41 -7.59
C PRO A 255 -28.65 8.77 -8.06
N GLU A 256 -27.58 9.27 -7.43
CA GLU A 256 -26.94 10.54 -7.78
C GLU A 256 -26.26 10.47 -9.16
N ALA A 257 -25.66 9.32 -9.49
CA ALA A 257 -25.03 9.10 -10.79
C ALA A 257 -26.07 9.03 -11.91
N VAL A 258 -27.21 8.39 -11.65
CA VAL A 258 -28.36 8.36 -12.58
C VAL A 258 -28.91 9.76 -12.81
N GLN A 259 -29.09 10.53 -11.73
CA GLN A 259 -29.57 11.90 -11.83
C GLN A 259 -28.62 12.77 -12.66
N PHE A 260 -27.32 12.69 -12.38
CA PHE A 260 -26.31 13.43 -13.12
C PHE A 260 -26.28 13.02 -14.60
N PHE A 261 -26.28 11.72 -14.89
CA PHE A 261 -26.31 11.18 -16.25
C PHE A 261 -27.51 11.69 -17.06
N ASN A 262 -28.70 11.70 -16.45
CA ASN A 262 -29.91 12.19 -17.09
C ASN A 262 -29.82 13.69 -17.42
N VAL A 263 -29.29 14.51 -16.48
CA VAL A 263 -29.11 15.95 -16.70
C VAL A 263 -28.09 16.21 -17.81
N THR A 264 -26.94 15.54 -17.79
CA THR A 264 -25.89 15.74 -18.80
C THR A 264 -26.34 15.27 -20.18
N THR A 265 -27.08 14.17 -20.26
CA THR A 265 -27.67 13.69 -21.52
C THR A 265 -28.64 14.72 -22.09
N LEU A 266 -29.56 15.24 -21.27
CA LEU A 266 -30.50 16.28 -21.69
C LEU A 266 -29.80 17.58 -22.13
N GLN A 267 -28.77 18.01 -21.40
CA GLN A 267 -27.97 19.19 -21.77
C GLN A 267 -27.25 18.99 -23.11
N LYS A 268 -26.74 17.79 -23.36
CA LYS A 268 -26.11 17.45 -24.63
C LYS A 268 -27.11 17.46 -25.79
N GLU A 269 -28.29 16.87 -25.59
CA GLU A 269 -29.37 16.90 -26.59
C GLU A 269 -29.82 18.34 -26.89
N LEU A 270 -29.94 19.19 -25.87
CA LEU A 270 -30.24 20.62 -26.04
C LEU A 270 -29.13 21.34 -26.81
N TYR A 271 -27.87 21.03 -26.52
CA TYR A 271 -26.72 21.59 -27.23
C TYR A 271 -26.70 21.15 -28.71
N ASP A 272 -26.89 19.86 -28.97
CA ASP A 272 -26.93 19.31 -30.32
C ASP A 272 -28.12 19.89 -31.11
N PHE A 273 -29.29 20.03 -30.47
CA PHE A 273 -30.45 20.72 -31.04
C PHE A 273 -30.14 22.18 -31.38
N ALA A 274 -29.50 22.93 -30.47
CA ALA A 274 -29.12 24.31 -30.72
C ALA A 274 -28.10 24.44 -31.86
N LYS A 275 -27.15 23.50 -31.93
CA LYS A 275 -26.17 23.44 -33.01
C LYS A 275 -26.80 23.10 -34.37
N GLU A 276 -27.89 22.36 -34.39
CA GLU A 276 -28.59 22.00 -35.64
C GLU A 276 -29.65 23.02 -36.06
N ASN A 277 -30.24 23.76 -35.11
CA ASN A 277 -31.45 24.57 -35.34
C ASN A 277 -31.29 26.06 -34.99
N ILE A 278 -30.20 26.46 -34.32
CA ILE A 278 -29.95 27.82 -33.85
C ILE A 278 -28.57 28.32 -34.36
N MET A 279 -28.05 27.75 -35.46
CA MET A 279 -26.87 28.34 -36.11
C MET A 279 -27.20 29.72 -36.70
N ASP A 280 -26.22 30.62 -36.61
CA ASP A 280 -26.29 32.04 -36.96
C ASP A 280 -26.74 32.29 -38.40
N ASP A 281 -28.05 32.41 -38.60
CA ASP A 281 -28.62 33.26 -39.64
C ASP A 281 -28.97 34.59 -38.94
N ASP A 282 -28.20 35.64 -39.23
CA ASP A 282 -28.46 37.08 -38.91
C ASP A 282 -27.79 37.77 -37.70
N GLU A 283 -26.53 37.49 -37.35
CA GLU A 283 -25.69 38.49 -36.64
C GLU A 283 -24.37 38.65 -37.41
N GLY A 284 -24.26 39.76 -38.14
CA GLY A 284 -23.14 40.05 -39.04
C GLY A 284 -21.79 40.15 -38.33
N GLU A 285 -20.72 39.92 -39.09
CA GLU A 285 -19.32 40.15 -38.69
C GLU A 285 -19.17 41.51 -37.97
N VAL A 286 -18.92 41.46 -36.66
CA VAL A 286 -18.41 42.63 -35.92
C VAL A 286 -16.92 42.73 -36.21
N VAL A 287 -16.60 43.26 -37.39
CA VAL A 287 -15.24 43.64 -37.79
C VAL A 287 -15.25 45.15 -38.02
N GLU A 288 -14.29 45.84 -37.39
CA GLU A 288 -13.93 47.26 -37.54
C GLU A 288 -14.96 48.31 -37.07
N TYR A 289 -15.01 48.58 -35.76
CA TYR A 289 -15.52 49.88 -35.24
C TYR A 289 -14.72 50.42 -34.04
N VAL A 290 -13.59 49.80 -33.69
CA VAL A 290 -12.78 50.23 -32.53
C VAL A 290 -11.56 51.05 -32.97
N ASP A 291 -11.06 50.88 -34.20
CA ASP A 291 -9.90 51.64 -34.69
C ASP A 291 -10.31 53.00 -35.31
N ASP A 292 -11.47 53.09 -35.97
CA ASP A 292 -11.99 54.36 -36.54
C ASP A 292 -12.36 55.42 -35.47
N LEU A 293 -12.62 54.99 -34.23
CA LEU A 293 -12.95 55.87 -33.11
C LEU A 293 -11.69 56.42 -32.40
N LEU A 294 -10.52 55.82 -32.64
CA LEU A 294 -9.25 56.26 -32.08
C LEU A 294 -8.47 57.18 -33.05
N GLU A 295 -8.77 57.15 -34.35
CA GLU A 295 -8.18 58.10 -35.31
C GLU A 295 -8.90 59.47 -35.37
N LEU A 296 -10.10 59.60 -34.80
CA LEU A 296 -10.85 60.87 -34.76
C LEU A 296 -10.51 61.77 -33.55
N GLU A 297 -9.77 61.27 -32.55
CA GLU A 297 -9.34 62.07 -31.38
C GLU A 297 -7.93 62.68 -31.52
N GLU A 298 -7.16 62.38 -32.58
CA GLU A 298 -5.84 62.99 -32.82
C GLU A 298 -5.86 64.17 -33.81
N THR A 299 -7.02 64.59 -34.33
CA THR A 299 -7.15 65.74 -35.24
C THR A 299 -8.19 66.80 -34.82
N SER A 300 -8.28 67.15 -33.53
CA SER A 300 -8.96 68.37 -33.07
C SER A 300 -8.12 69.23 -32.14
#